data_AF-A0A9X8ZZB2-F1
#
_entry.id   AF-A0A9X8ZZB2-F1
#
_cell.length_a   1.000
_cell.length_b   1.000
_cell.length_c   1.000
_cell.angle_alpha   90.00
_cell.angle_beta   90.00
_cell.angle_gamma   90.00
#
_symmetry.space_group_name_H-M   'P 1'
#
loop_
_entity.id
_entity.type
_entity.pdbx_description
1 polymer ?
#
loop_
_entity_poly.entity_id
_entity_poly.type
_entity_poly.pdbx_seq_one_letter_code
_entity_poly.pdbx_strand_id
1 'polypeptide(L)'
;SLEVNKSRGYKLLSKVPNIVANSYHILNNEEPIEPLKELSYSANFFYMLTGKKPTELEEKIFDRSLVLYSEHEMPNSTFTARVIASTQSDLYGALTGAVASLKGSLHGGANEAVMYMLLEAGNVEKFEELL
;
A
#
# COMPACT_ATOMS: atom_id res chain seq x y z
N SER A 1 0.48 -25.43 -7.82
CA SER A 1 -0.98 -25.64 -7.93
C SER A 1 -1.71 -24.37 -7.51
N LEU A 2 -2.98 -24.23 -7.90
CA LEU A 2 -3.82 -23.08 -7.52
C LEU A 2 -3.87 -22.87 -6.00
N GLU A 3 -4.09 -23.95 -5.24
CA GLU A 3 -4.14 -23.91 -3.76
C GLU A 3 -2.88 -23.33 -3.12
N VAL A 4 -1.70 -23.72 -3.61
CA VAL A 4 -0.43 -23.19 -3.09
C VAL A 4 -0.30 -21.70 -3.38
N ASN A 5 -0.68 -21.24 -4.58
CA ASN A 5 -0.62 -19.82 -4.91
C ASN A 5 -1.66 -19.00 -4.13
N LYS A 6 -2.84 -19.55 -3.87
CA LYS A 6 -3.86 -18.91 -3.02
C LYS A 6 -3.38 -18.75 -1.58
N SER A 7 -2.79 -19.81 -1.01
CA SER A 7 -2.15 -19.78 0.32
C SER A 7 -1.02 -18.74 0.39
N ARG A 8 -0.15 -18.68 -0.63
CA ARG A 8 0.91 -17.68 -0.73
C ARG A 8 0.34 -16.26 -0.85
N GLY A 9 -0.73 -16.07 -1.61
CA GLY A 9 -1.45 -14.80 -1.74
C GLY A 9 -1.94 -14.29 -0.38
N TYR A 10 -2.61 -15.13 0.41
CA TYR A 10 -3.05 -14.75 1.76
C TYR A 10 -1.88 -14.44 2.71
N LYS A 11 -0.78 -15.20 2.61
CA LYS A 11 0.44 -14.91 3.39
C LYS A 11 1.05 -13.56 3.01
N LEU A 12 1.14 -13.26 1.73
CA LEU A 12 1.64 -11.96 1.26
C LEU A 12 0.72 -10.84 1.73
N LEU A 13 -0.59 -10.95 1.49
CA LEU A 13 -1.58 -9.95 1.92
C LEU A 13 -1.48 -9.66 3.42
N SER A 14 -1.38 -10.70 4.26
CA SER A 14 -1.26 -10.52 5.72
C SER A 14 0.09 -9.97 6.19
N LYS A 15 1.16 -10.08 5.40
CA LYS A 15 2.51 -9.63 5.77
C LYS A 15 2.87 -8.24 5.23
N VAL A 16 2.31 -7.83 4.09
CA VAL A 16 2.58 -6.53 3.47
C VAL A 16 2.35 -5.35 4.44
N PRO A 17 1.24 -5.26 5.19
CA PRO A 17 1.05 -4.19 6.17
C PRO A 17 2.17 -4.06 7.20
N ASN A 18 2.65 -5.19 7.73
CA ASN A 18 3.71 -5.21 8.72
C ASN A 18 5.04 -4.74 8.10
N ILE A 19 5.34 -5.20 6.88
CA ILE A 19 6.53 -4.75 6.14
C ILE A 19 6.48 -3.23 5.92
N VAL A 20 5.35 -2.71 5.44
CA VAL A 20 5.18 -1.28 5.13
C VAL A 20 5.32 -0.42 6.40
N ALA A 21 4.54 -0.71 7.43
CA ALA A 21 4.52 0.07 8.66
C ALA A 21 5.88 0.05 9.38
N ASN A 22 6.46 -1.14 9.56
CA ASN A 22 7.73 -1.25 10.30
C ASN A 22 8.92 -0.77 9.47
N SER A 23 8.87 -0.82 8.13
CA SER A 23 9.87 -0.14 7.31
C SER A 23 9.85 1.37 7.55
N TYR A 24 8.65 1.98 7.66
CA TYR A 24 8.53 3.40 8.00
C TYR A 24 9.12 3.71 9.39
N HIS A 25 8.76 2.95 10.42
CA HIS A 25 9.31 3.15 11.77
C HIS A 25 10.84 3.05 11.80
N ILE A 26 11.39 1.98 11.21
CA ILE A 26 12.85 1.76 11.17
C ILE A 26 13.56 2.91 10.44
N LEU A 27 13.02 3.37 9.30
CA LEU A 27 13.59 4.49 8.55
C LEU A 27 13.54 5.82 9.34
N ASN A 28 12.64 5.95 10.32
CA ASN A 28 12.53 7.10 11.20
C ASN A 28 13.21 6.90 12.57
N ASN A 29 13.99 5.83 12.75
CA ASN A 29 14.64 5.45 14.02
C ASN A 29 13.65 5.19 15.17
N GLU A 30 12.47 4.70 14.83
CA GLU A 30 11.44 4.26 15.78
C GLU A 30 11.44 2.73 15.89
N GLU A 31 11.00 2.20 17.03
CA GLU A 31 10.86 0.76 17.23
C GLU A 31 9.69 0.19 16.41
N PRO A 32 9.83 -1.01 15.83
CA PRO A 32 8.72 -1.69 15.15
C PRO A 32 7.51 -1.90 16.07
N ILE A 33 6.31 -1.80 15.49
CA ILE A 33 5.04 -2.07 16.17
C ILE A 33 4.55 -3.46 15.78
N GLU A 34 4.36 -4.31 16.78
CA GLU A 34 3.82 -5.65 16.61
C GLU A 34 2.30 -5.62 16.33
N PRO A 35 1.78 -6.51 15.46
CA PRO A 35 0.35 -6.55 15.15
C PRO A 35 -0.47 -7.06 16.34
N LEU A 36 -1.68 -6.54 16.46
CA LEU A 36 -2.69 -6.94 17.43
C LEU A 36 -3.71 -7.88 16.78
N LYS A 37 -3.80 -9.12 17.30
CA LYS A 37 -4.61 -10.19 16.70
C LYS A 37 -6.12 -9.94 16.80
N GLU A 38 -6.56 -9.10 17.73
CA GLU A 38 -7.96 -8.76 17.94
C GLU A 38 -8.48 -7.71 16.96
N LEU A 39 -7.60 -6.99 16.26
CA LEU A 39 -7.97 -5.95 15.31
C LEU A 39 -8.29 -6.54 13.94
N SER A 40 -9.19 -5.88 13.21
CA SER A 40 -9.44 -6.16 11.79
C SER A 40 -8.17 -5.91 10.96
N TYR A 41 -8.13 -6.40 9.71
CA TYR A 41 -7.00 -6.15 8.81
C TYR A 41 -6.67 -4.65 8.69
N SER A 42 -7.70 -3.83 8.42
CA SER A 42 -7.57 -2.40 8.21
C SER A 42 -7.24 -1.66 9.51
N ALA A 43 -7.88 -2.01 10.62
CA ALA A 43 -7.58 -1.42 11.92
C ALA A 43 -6.16 -1.75 12.40
N ASN A 44 -5.73 -3.01 12.20
CA ASN A 44 -4.39 -3.44 12.57
C ASN A 44 -3.32 -2.73 11.75
N PHE A 45 -3.54 -2.55 10.45
CA PHE A 45 -2.61 -1.82 9.60
C PHE A 45 -2.54 -0.33 10.00
N PHE A 46 -3.67 0.32 10.25
CA PHE A 46 -3.70 1.70 10.77
C PHE A 46 -2.97 1.82 12.11
N TYR A 47 -3.22 0.89 13.02
CA TYR A 47 -2.55 0.84 14.32
C TYR A 47 -1.04 0.70 14.18
N MET A 48 -0.56 -0.23 13.34
CA MET A 48 0.87 -0.40 13.11
C MET A 48 1.50 0.83 12.46
N LEU A 49 0.80 1.59 11.62
CA LEU A 49 1.34 2.81 10.99
C LEU A 49 1.45 3.99 11.96
N THR A 50 0.53 4.10 12.92
CA THR A 50 0.33 5.31 13.73
C THR A 50 0.66 5.14 15.21
N GLY A 51 0.82 3.90 15.67
CA GLY A 51 0.91 3.51 17.07
C GLY A 51 -0.38 3.69 17.88
N LYS A 52 -1.49 4.05 17.23
CA LYS A 52 -2.78 4.35 17.89
C LYS A 52 -3.89 3.46 17.36
N LYS A 53 -4.71 2.90 18.25
CA LYS A 53 -5.92 2.18 17.83
C LYS A 53 -6.85 3.18 17.12
N PRO A 54 -7.33 2.89 15.90
CA PRO A 54 -8.21 3.81 15.19
C PRO A 54 -9.56 3.94 15.89
N THR A 55 -10.17 5.11 15.76
CA THR A 55 -11.61 5.29 15.95
C THR A 55 -12.38 4.53 14.87
N GLU A 56 -13.68 4.28 15.10
CA GLU A 56 -14.55 3.62 14.12
C GLU A 56 -14.57 4.35 12.76
N LEU A 57 -14.50 5.68 12.78
CA LEU A 57 -14.48 6.49 11.55
C LEU A 57 -13.15 6.34 10.81
N GLU A 58 -12.01 6.38 11.51
CA GLU A 58 -10.69 6.19 10.91
C GLU A 58 -10.55 4.81 10.29
N GLU A 59 -10.96 3.75 11.00
CA GLU A 59 -10.97 2.39 10.47
C GLU A 59 -11.81 2.31 9.20
N LYS A 60 -13.03 2.86 9.22
CA LYS A 60 -13.94 2.84 8.08
C LYS A 60 -13.41 3.58 6.86
N ILE A 61 -12.76 4.74 7.06
CA ILE A 61 -12.16 5.51 5.96
C ILE A 61 -10.97 4.75 5.38
N PHE A 62 -10.10 4.22 6.24
CA PHE A 62 -8.91 3.51 5.81
C PHE A 62 -9.26 2.19 5.09
N ASP A 63 -10.22 1.43 5.62
CA ASP A 63 -10.75 0.22 5.00
C ASP A 63 -11.30 0.49 3.60
N ARG A 64 -12.11 1.55 3.45
CA ARG A 64 -12.62 1.97 2.14
C ARG A 64 -11.51 2.32 1.17
N SER A 65 -10.48 3.02 1.63
CA SER A 65 -9.31 3.34 0.80
C SER A 65 -8.62 2.07 0.29
N LEU A 66 -8.40 1.09 1.18
CA LEU A 66 -7.81 -0.20 0.81
C LEU A 66 -8.67 -0.98 -0.19
N VAL A 67 -10.00 -0.97 -0.01
CA VAL A 67 -10.93 -1.60 -0.96
C VAL A 67 -10.90 -0.90 -2.32
N LEU A 68 -10.90 0.43 -2.35
CA LEU A 68 -10.81 1.21 -3.60
C LEU A 68 -9.50 0.95 -4.35
N TYR A 69 -8.40 0.73 -3.65
CA TYR A 69 -7.10 0.39 -4.25
C TYR A 69 -6.91 -1.10 -4.55
N SER A 70 -7.88 -1.97 -4.24
CA SER A 70 -7.67 -3.42 -4.29
C SER A 70 -7.51 -3.99 -5.71
N GLU A 71 -8.17 -3.41 -6.71
CA GLU A 71 -8.18 -3.90 -8.10
C GLU A 71 -8.53 -2.76 -9.07
N HIS A 72 -7.92 -2.75 -10.26
CA HIS A 72 -8.12 -1.70 -11.28
C HIS A 72 -7.88 -2.18 -12.73
N GLU A 73 -8.33 -3.39 -13.06
CA GLU A 73 -8.15 -4.09 -14.34
C GLU A 73 -6.69 -4.46 -14.63
N MET A 74 -6.02 -3.76 -15.56
CA MET A 74 -4.67 -4.10 -16.01
C MET A 74 -3.76 -2.86 -16.06
N PRO A 75 -3.59 -2.14 -14.94
CA PRO A 75 -2.63 -1.04 -14.86
C PRO A 75 -1.20 -1.57 -15.04
N ASN A 76 -0.23 -0.66 -15.22
CA ASN A 76 1.16 -1.03 -15.51
C ASN A 76 1.70 -2.09 -14.52
N SER A 77 1.46 -1.92 -13.22
CA SER A 77 1.88 -2.86 -12.17
C SER A 77 1.27 -4.26 -12.32
N THR A 78 -0.04 -4.36 -12.55
CA THR A 78 -0.73 -5.64 -12.79
C THR A 78 -0.23 -6.28 -14.09
N PHE A 79 -0.03 -5.49 -15.15
CA PHE A 79 0.51 -5.97 -16.41
C PHE A 79 1.93 -6.52 -16.24
N THR A 80 2.81 -5.81 -15.53
CA THR A 80 4.16 -6.27 -15.17
C THR A 80 4.13 -7.58 -14.42
N ALA A 81 3.25 -7.72 -13.41
CA ALA A 81 3.10 -8.97 -12.66
C ALA A 81 2.76 -10.15 -13.59
N ARG A 82 1.85 -9.92 -14.56
CA ARG A 82 1.45 -10.93 -15.55
C ARG A 82 2.58 -11.29 -16.51
N VAL A 83 3.35 -10.31 -16.98
CA VAL A 83 4.52 -10.54 -17.85
C VAL A 83 5.53 -11.44 -17.14
N ILE A 84 5.85 -11.15 -15.87
CA ILE A 84 6.76 -12.00 -15.08
C ILE A 84 6.18 -13.39 -14.86
N ALA A 85 4.90 -13.49 -14.49
CA ALA A 85 4.25 -14.78 -14.27
C ALA A 85 4.14 -15.63 -15.56
N SER A 86 4.11 -15.01 -16.74
CA SER A 86 3.97 -15.71 -18.04
C SER A 86 5.12 -16.67 -18.36
N THR A 87 6.28 -16.48 -17.73
CA THR A 87 7.46 -17.34 -17.87
C THR A 87 7.49 -18.47 -16.83
N GLN A 88 6.40 -18.68 -16.08
CA GLN A 88 6.31 -19.59 -14.93
C GLN A 88 7.19 -19.19 -13.74
N SER A 89 7.55 -17.91 -13.64
CA SER A 89 8.17 -17.35 -12.43
C SER A 89 7.22 -17.41 -11.22
N ASP A 90 7.77 -17.25 -10.03
CA ASP A 90 7.02 -17.38 -8.79
C ASP A 90 6.24 -16.11 -8.41
N LEU A 91 5.30 -16.25 -7.48
CA LEU A 91 4.41 -15.17 -7.02
C LEU A 91 5.18 -14.02 -6.34
N TYR A 92 6.30 -14.30 -5.68
CA TYR A 92 7.11 -13.27 -5.01
C TYR A 92 7.87 -12.44 -6.05
N GLY A 93 8.42 -13.07 -7.08
CA GLY A 93 9.02 -12.38 -8.23
C GLY A 93 8.03 -11.48 -8.94
N ALA A 94 6.83 -11.99 -9.23
CA ALA A 94 5.75 -11.22 -9.86
C ALA A 94 5.31 -10.03 -8.99
N LEU A 95 5.12 -10.22 -7.68
CA LEU A 95 4.77 -9.15 -6.74
C LEU A 95 5.88 -8.09 -6.68
N THR A 96 7.14 -8.50 -6.58
CA THR A 96 8.30 -7.59 -6.53
C THR A 96 8.35 -6.69 -7.77
N GLY A 97 8.17 -7.27 -8.96
CA GLY A 97 8.12 -6.50 -10.21
C GLY A 97 6.92 -5.56 -10.27
N ALA A 98 5.75 -5.99 -9.79
CA ALA A 98 4.56 -5.16 -9.72
C ALA A 98 4.77 -3.94 -8.81
N VAL A 99 5.38 -4.12 -7.64
CA VAL A 99 5.70 -3.03 -6.70
C VAL A 99 6.71 -2.05 -7.31
N ALA A 100 7.74 -2.56 -7.99
CA ALA A 100 8.71 -1.71 -8.69
C ALA A 100 8.06 -0.87 -9.79
N SER A 101 7.13 -1.45 -10.56
CA SER A 101 6.34 -0.73 -11.56
C SER A 101 5.40 0.31 -10.91
N LEU A 102 4.73 -0.05 -9.81
CA LEU A 102 3.80 0.83 -9.10
C LEU A 102 4.48 2.07 -8.51
N LYS A 103 5.75 1.97 -8.10
CA LYS A 103 6.52 3.07 -7.50
C LYS A 103 6.67 4.32 -8.39
N GLY A 104 6.56 4.18 -9.71
CA GLY A 104 6.75 5.30 -10.64
C GLY A 104 5.79 6.47 -10.38
N SER A 105 6.27 7.71 -10.57
CA SER A 105 5.48 8.94 -10.36
C SER A 105 4.26 9.06 -11.29
N LEU A 106 4.29 8.39 -12.44
CA LEU A 106 3.17 8.31 -13.39
C LEU A 106 2.19 7.16 -13.07
N HIS A 107 2.37 6.48 -11.95
CA HIS A 107 1.51 5.40 -11.50
C HIS A 107 1.18 5.58 -10.01
N GLY A 108 1.59 4.67 -9.13
CA GLY A 108 1.28 4.72 -7.71
C GLY A 108 1.93 5.89 -6.96
N GLY A 109 3.05 6.42 -7.45
CA GLY A 109 3.72 7.58 -6.84
C GLY A 109 2.96 8.91 -7.02
N ALA A 110 1.87 8.93 -7.81
CA ALA A 110 1.11 10.15 -8.06
C ALA A 110 0.40 10.69 -6.81
N ASN A 111 -0.06 9.83 -5.89
CA ASN A 111 -0.75 10.27 -4.68
C ASN A 111 0.15 11.07 -3.72
N GLU A 112 1.41 10.65 -3.58
CA GLU A 112 2.45 11.34 -2.83
C GLU A 112 2.81 12.67 -3.50
N ALA A 113 2.94 12.68 -4.84
CA ALA A 113 3.17 13.89 -5.60
C ALA A 113 2.06 14.93 -5.41
N VAL A 114 0.79 14.49 -5.37
CA VAL A 114 -0.35 15.38 -5.05
C VAL A 114 -0.20 15.98 -3.65
N MET A 115 0.19 15.20 -2.65
CA MET A 115 0.39 15.73 -1.30
C MET A 115 1.50 16.77 -1.25
N TYR A 116 2.63 16.55 -1.95
CA TYR A 116 3.70 17.54 -2.06
C TYR A 116 3.21 18.84 -2.70
N MET A 117 2.45 18.75 -3.79
CA MET A 117 1.85 19.92 -4.45
C MET A 117 0.92 20.70 -3.52
N LEU A 118 0.08 20.01 -2.74
CA LEU A 118 -0.82 20.65 -1.77
C LEU A 118 -0.05 21.33 -0.63
N LEU A 119 1.03 20.72 -0.14
CA LEU A 119 1.89 21.31 0.90
C LEU A 119 2.68 22.52 0.39
N GLU A 120 3.14 22.48 -0.86
CA GLU A 120 3.84 23.60 -1.51
C GLU A 120 2.92 24.80 -1.71
N ALA A 121 1.68 24.55 -2.17
CA ALA A 121 0.67 25.60 -2.30
C ALA A 121 0.33 26.23 -0.94
N GLY A 122 0.04 25.41 0.07
CA GLY A 122 -0.24 25.84 1.45
C GLY A 122 -1.58 26.57 1.65
N ASN A 123 -2.20 27.11 0.60
CA ASN A 123 -3.56 27.65 0.60
C ASN A 123 -4.21 27.52 -0.79
N VAL A 124 -5.50 27.86 -0.87
CA VAL A 124 -6.30 27.73 -2.10
C VAL A 124 -5.79 28.68 -3.18
N GLU A 125 -5.48 29.92 -2.82
CA GLU A 125 -5.06 30.96 -3.78
C GLU A 125 -3.78 30.57 -4.52
N LYS A 126 -2.76 30.09 -3.80
CA LYS A 126 -1.51 29.60 -4.40
C LYS A 126 -1.67 28.29 -5.15
N PHE A 127 -2.64 27.46 -4.76
CA PHE A 127 -2.93 26.23 -5.50
C PHE A 127 -3.52 26.55 -6.87
N GLU A 128 -4.40 27.54 -6.96
CA GLU A 128 -4.97 28.00 -8.23
C GLU A 128 -3.90 28.55 -9.20
N GLU A 129 -2.80 29.11 -8.68
CA GLU A 129 -1.65 29.55 -9.50
C GLU A 129 -0.84 28.39 -10.11
N LEU A 130 -0.93 27.18 -9.54
CA LEU A 130 -0.20 25.98 -10.00
C LEU A 130 -0.96 25.17 -11.06
N LEU A 131 -2.26 25.46 -11.28
CA LEU A 131 -3.13 24.78 -12.25
C LEU A 131 -2.96 25.33 -13.67
#